data_AF-A0A3D4YHE4-F1
#
_entry.id   AF-A0A3D4YHE4-F1
#
_cell.length_a   1.000
_cell.length_b   1.000
_cell.length_c   1.000
_cell.angle_alpha   90.00
_cell.angle_beta   90.00
_cell.angle_gamma   90.00
#
_symmetry.space_group_name_H-M   'P 1'
#
loop_
_entity.id
_entity.type
_entity.pdbx_description
1 polymer ?
#
loop_
_entity_poly.entity_id
_entity_poly.type
_entity_poly.pdbx_seq_one_letter_code
_entity_poly.pdbx_strand_id
1 'polypeptide(L)'
;MEQEIIEPEEVLRETWDAPITRYEMIRILTRLSENTLNEPKADMTGIESMISDYDQVLQNKGYAYYVEQAYGKGLVSGMDESGTFAGDLTGTRAQAATMVLALVDVTARKTVSSEM
;
A
#
# COMPACT_ATOMS: atom_id res chain seq x y z
N MET A 1 9.58 -9.45 20.41
CA MET A 1 8.41 -8.72 19.88
C MET A 1 7.90 -9.53 18.71
N GLU A 2 6.66 -10.01 18.79
CA GLU A 2 5.95 -10.38 17.56
C GLU A 2 5.96 -9.12 16.68
N GLN A 3 6.37 -9.27 15.42
CA GLN A 3 6.43 -8.11 14.53
C GLN A 3 4.97 -7.67 14.32
N GLU A 4 4.62 -6.46 14.77
CA GLU A 4 3.30 -5.80 14.67
C GLU A 4 2.91 -5.56 13.21
N ILE A 5 2.81 -6.64 12.42
CA ILE A 5 2.51 -6.60 10.98
C ILE A 5 1.01 -6.80 10.78
N ILE A 6 0.39 -7.72 11.51
CA ILE A 6 -1.04 -8.01 11.46
C ILE A 6 -1.57 -8.12 12.89
N GLU A 7 -2.61 -7.34 13.19
CA GLU A 7 -3.34 -7.45 14.44
C GLU A 7 -4.39 -8.58 14.37
N PRO A 8 -4.73 -9.22 15.49
CA PRO A 8 -5.64 -10.38 15.52
C PRO A 8 -6.99 -10.17 14.82
N GLU A 9 -7.53 -8.94 14.83
CA GLU A 9 -8.81 -8.57 14.23
C GLU A 9 -8.75 -8.19 12.75
N GLU A 10 -7.54 -8.05 12.19
CA GLU A 10 -7.34 -7.50 10.86
C GLU A 10 -7.28 -8.54 9.75
N VAL A 11 -6.80 -9.75 10.06
CA VAL A 11 -6.80 -10.90 9.17
C VAL A 11 -7.16 -12.13 9.99
N LEU A 12 -8.42 -12.53 9.88
CA LEU A 12 -8.94 -13.68 10.59
C LEU A 12 -8.47 -14.97 9.92
N ARG A 13 -8.23 -16.02 10.70
CA ARG A 13 -7.69 -17.29 10.16
C ARG A 13 -8.63 -17.92 9.14
N GLU A 14 -9.93 -17.78 9.35
CA GLU A 14 -10.98 -18.24 8.45
C GLU A 14 -11.01 -17.50 7.10
N THR A 15 -10.35 -16.34 6.97
CA THR A 15 -10.30 -15.56 5.72
C THR A 15 -8.99 -15.73 4.96
N TRP A 16 -8.09 -16.62 5.38
CA TRP A 16 -6.77 -16.78 4.74
C TRP A 16 -6.85 -17.27 3.29
N ASP A 17 -7.90 -18.03 2.94
CA ASP A 17 -8.13 -18.50 1.56
C ASP A 17 -9.00 -17.52 0.75
N ALA A 18 -9.48 -16.44 1.36
CA ALA A 18 -10.25 -15.41 0.68
C ALA A 18 -9.33 -14.56 -0.22
N PRO A 19 -9.85 -14.01 -1.33
CA PRO A 19 -9.07 -13.10 -2.14
C PRO A 19 -8.69 -11.83 -1.36
N ILE A 20 -7.41 -11.52 -1.30
CA ILE A 20 -6.90 -10.32 -0.64
C ILE A 20 -7.26 -9.06 -1.44
N THR A 21 -7.61 -7.98 -0.78
CA THR A 21 -7.85 -6.65 -1.36
C THR A 21 -6.57 -5.85 -1.50
N ARG A 22 -6.60 -4.79 -2.31
CA ARG A 22 -5.46 -3.87 -2.40
C ARG A 22 -5.21 -3.13 -1.09
N TYR A 23 -6.25 -2.80 -0.34
CA TYR A 23 -6.13 -2.24 1.02
C TYR A 23 -5.34 -3.16 1.96
N GLU A 24 -5.67 -4.45 2.00
CA GLU A 24 -4.99 -5.41 2.88
C GLU A 24 -3.52 -5.61 2.48
N MET A 25 -3.24 -5.67 1.17
CA MET A 25 -1.86 -5.78 0.66
C MET A 25 -1.00 -4.59 1.12
N ILE A 26 -1.47 -3.35 0.96
CA ILE A 26 -0.67 -2.17 1.32
C ILE A 26 -0.49 -2.01 2.83
N ARG A 27 -1.44 -2.46 3.66
CA ARG A 27 -1.29 -2.45 5.12
C ARG A 27 -0.13 -3.35 5.54
N ILE A 28 -0.10 -4.58 5.03
CA ILE A 28 0.97 -5.55 5.31
C ILE A 28 2.32 -4.98 4.88
N LEU A 29 2.41 -4.46 3.66
CA LEU A 29 3.68 -4.01 3.09
C LEU A 29 4.21 -2.73 3.75
N THR A 30 3.33 -1.78 4.06
CA THR A 30 3.72 -0.56 4.78
C THR A 30 4.24 -0.89 6.17
N ARG A 31 3.59 -1.81 6.90
CA ARG A 31 4.09 -2.26 8.22
C ARG A 31 5.38 -3.06 8.11
N LEU A 32 5.55 -3.90 7.10
CA LEU A 32 6.84 -4.55 6.85
C LEU A 32 7.96 -3.51 6.61
N SER A 33 7.70 -2.50 5.78
CA SER A 33 8.61 -1.39 5.53
C SER A 33 8.96 -0.64 6.82
N GLU A 34 7.97 -0.26 7.63
CA GLU A 34 8.18 0.58 8.81
C GLU A 34 8.68 -0.20 10.04
N ASN A 35 8.05 -1.33 10.35
CA ASN A 35 8.25 -2.04 11.62
C ASN A 35 9.33 -3.13 11.54
N THR A 36 9.56 -3.68 10.33
CA THR A 36 10.56 -4.74 10.12
C THR A 36 11.82 -4.19 9.47
N LEU A 37 11.67 -3.39 8.41
CA LEU A 37 12.79 -2.81 7.67
C LEU A 37 13.26 -1.46 8.22
N ASN A 38 12.51 -0.88 9.18
CA ASN A 38 12.81 0.42 9.81
C ASN A 38 12.93 1.57 8.78
N GLU A 39 12.20 1.50 7.67
CA GLU A 39 12.15 2.60 6.72
C GLU A 39 11.41 3.79 7.31
N PRO A 40 11.94 5.02 7.14
CA PRO A 40 11.25 6.21 7.61
C PRO A 40 9.91 6.37 6.89
N LYS A 41 8.98 7.07 7.55
CA LYS A 41 7.72 7.50 6.91
C LYS A 41 8.05 8.38 5.70
N ALA A 42 7.32 8.20 4.62
CA ALA A 42 7.41 9.06 3.45
C ALA A 42 6.82 10.44 3.76
N ASP A 43 7.33 11.45 3.06
CA ASP A 43 6.65 12.74 2.94
C ASP A 43 5.39 12.55 2.08
N MET A 44 4.26 13.03 2.59
CA MET A 44 2.94 12.84 2.01
C MET A 44 2.42 14.14 1.37
N THR A 45 3.25 15.17 1.31
CA THR A 45 2.88 16.45 0.69
C THR A 45 2.50 16.25 -0.78
N GLY A 46 1.25 16.56 -1.14
CA GLY A 46 0.75 16.46 -2.52
C GLY A 46 0.29 15.07 -2.95
N ILE A 47 0.26 14.09 -2.05
CA ILE A 47 -0.15 12.70 -2.32
C ILE A 47 -1.56 12.58 -2.92
N GLU A 48 -2.45 13.51 -2.58
CA GLU A 48 -3.82 13.59 -3.08
C GLU A 48 -3.89 13.77 -4.59
N SER A 49 -2.86 14.38 -5.20
CA SER A 49 -2.79 14.58 -6.65
C SER A 49 -2.38 13.32 -7.42
N MET A 50 -1.84 12.33 -6.72
CA MET A 50 -1.29 11.09 -7.28
C MET A 50 -2.30 9.92 -7.23
N ILE A 51 -3.44 10.12 -6.57
CA ILE A 51 -4.46 9.10 -6.34
C ILE A 51 -5.80 9.67 -6.83
N SER A 52 -6.28 9.26 -8.01
CA SER A 52 -7.53 9.83 -8.57
C SER A 52 -8.77 9.58 -7.71
N ASP A 53 -8.81 8.48 -6.97
CA ASP A 53 -9.89 8.09 -6.06
C ASP A 53 -9.56 8.40 -4.58
N TYR A 54 -8.73 9.41 -4.33
CA TYR A 54 -8.27 9.77 -2.99
C TYR A 54 -9.41 10.03 -1.99
N ASP A 55 -10.52 10.64 -2.43
CA ASP A 55 -11.69 10.85 -1.57
C ASP A 55 -12.27 9.52 -1.04
N GLN A 56 -12.18 8.43 -1.81
CA GLN A 56 -12.62 7.10 -1.38
C GLN A 56 -11.63 6.49 -0.38
N VAL A 57 -10.33 6.73 -0.59
CA VAL A 57 -9.27 6.36 0.36
C VAL A 57 -9.49 7.05 1.71
N LEU A 58 -9.80 8.35 1.72
CA LEU A 58 -10.06 9.11 2.95
C LEU A 58 -11.32 8.64 3.69
N GLN A 59 -12.33 8.16 2.97
CA GLN A 59 -13.52 7.56 3.60
C GLN A 59 -13.18 6.27 4.34
N ASN A 60 -12.15 5.54 3.90
CA ASN A 60 -11.65 4.35 4.56
C ASN A 60 -10.53 4.68 5.56
N LYS A 61 -10.92 5.27 6.70
CA LYS A 61 -10.00 5.77 7.75
C LYS A 61 -9.00 4.73 8.28
N GLY A 62 -9.36 3.44 8.24
CA GLY A 62 -8.48 2.36 8.68
C GLY A 62 -7.30 2.12 7.73
N TYR A 63 -7.40 2.57 6.48
CA TYR A 63 -6.39 2.32 5.45
C TYR A 63 -5.73 3.56 4.86
N ALA A 64 -6.32 4.75 5.04
CA ALA A 64 -5.79 6.00 4.46
C ALA A 64 -4.27 6.17 4.68
N TYR A 65 -3.81 6.04 5.93
CA TYR A 65 -2.38 6.12 6.28
C TYR A 65 -1.52 5.14 5.46
N TYR A 66 -1.95 3.88 5.38
CA TYR A 66 -1.19 2.85 4.70
C TYR A 66 -1.13 3.09 3.19
N VAL A 67 -2.20 3.62 2.59
CA VAL A 67 -2.24 3.95 1.16
C VAL A 67 -1.27 5.09 0.87
N GLU A 68 -1.39 6.18 1.62
CA GLU A 68 -0.53 7.36 1.44
C GLU A 68 0.95 7.01 1.63
N GLN A 69 1.29 6.24 2.67
CA GLN A 69 2.66 5.77 2.90
C GLN A 69 3.15 4.84 1.79
N ALA A 70 2.31 3.91 1.33
CA ALA A 70 2.69 2.99 0.26
C ALA A 70 2.95 3.72 -1.07
N TYR A 71 2.14 4.74 -1.40
CA TYR A 71 2.38 5.59 -2.58
C TYR A 71 3.64 6.45 -2.40
N GLY A 72 3.80 7.14 -1.26
CA GLY A 72 4.97 7.98 -0.99
C GLY A 72 6.29 7.19 -0.97
N LYS A 73 6.25 5.93 -0.54
CA LYS A 73 7.39 5.00 -0.58
C LYS A 73 7.57 4.33 -1.95
N GLY A 74 6.66 4.51 -2.91
CA GLY A 74 6.70 3.86 -4.22
C GLY A 74 6.47 2.33 -4.20
N LEU A 75 5.86 1.81 -3.12
CA LEU A 75 5.50 0.39 -2.97
C LEU A 75 4.30 0.00 -3.84
N VAL A 76 3.45 0.98 -4.18
CA VAL A 76 2.27 0.82 -5.02
C VAL A 76 2.12 2.00 -5.97
N SER A 77 1.45 1.77 -7.08
CA SER A 77 0.95 2.81 -7.98
C SER A 77 -0.52 2.57 -8.31
N GLY A 78 -1.14 3.57 -8.94
CA GLY A 78 -2.44 3.44 -9.57
C GLY A 78 -2.49 2.28 -10.58
N MET A 79 -3.70 1.80 -10.83
CA MET A 79 -4.00 0.72 -11.77
C MET A 79 -4.18 1.21 -13.21
N ASP A 80 -4.36 2.51 -13.40
CA ASP A 80 -4.57 3.15 -14.69
C ASP A 80 -3.77 4.45 -14.80
N GLU A 81 -3.87 5.11 -15.95
CA GLU A 81 -3.20 6.39 -16.23
C GLU A 81 -3.69 7.54 -15.35
N SER A 82 -4.89 7.41 -14.76
CA SER A 82 -5.44 8.41 -13.83
C SER A 82 -4.90 8.25 -12.41
N GLY A 83 -4.21 7.15 -12.11
CA GLY A 83 -3.66 6.90 -10.77
C GLY A 83 -4.61 6.18 -9.82
N THR A 84 -5.70 5.59 -10.33
CA THR A 84 -6.77 4.98 -9.50
C THR A 84 -6.21 3.88 -8.60
N PHE A 85 -6.35 4.03 -7.29
CA PHE A 85 -5.90 3.04 -6.32
C PHE A 85 -6.81 1.81 -6.28
N ALA A 86 -8.13 2.00 -6.32
CA ALA A 86 -9.15 0.95 -6.31
C ALA A 86 -8.97 -0.07 -5.17
N GLY A 87 -8.92 0.44 -3.93
CA GLY A 87 -8.53 -0.32 -2.75
C GLY A 87 -9.34 -1.59 -2.45
N ASP A 88 -10.64 -1.58 -2.74
CA ASP A 88 -11.54 -2.71 -2.49
C ASP A 88 -11.43 -3.82 -3.55
N LEU A 89 -10.77 -3.55 -4.68
CA LEU A 89 -10.58 -4.58 -5.70
C LEU A 89 -9.66 -5.68 -5.18
N THR A 90 -10.04 -6.91 -5.51
CA THR A 90 -9.20 -8.09 -5.30
C THR A 90 -7.86 -7.93 -6.01
N GLY A 91 -6.78 -8.16 -5.25
CA GLY A 91 -5.42 -8.22 -5.73
C GLY A 91 -5.15 -9.47 -6.55
N THR A 92 -4.44 -9.30 -7.66
CA THR A 92 -3.85 -10.41 -8.41
C THR A 92 -2.50 -10.82 -7.81
N ARG A 93 -2.10 -12.07 -8.02
CA ARG A 93 -0.75 -12.56 -7.64
C ARG A 93 0.36 -11.71 -8.27
N ALA A 94 0.15 -11.22 -9.49
CA ALA A 94 1.11 -10.35 -10.17
C ALA A 94 1.27 -9.01 -9.45
N GLN A 95 0.16 -8.36 -9.06
CA GLN A 95 0.21 -7.13 -8.27
C GLN A 95 0.93 -7.34 -6.94
N ALA A 96 0.59 -8.41 -6.20
CA ALA A 96 1.27 -8.75 -4.95
C ALA A 96 2.78 -8.95 -5.15
N ALA A 97 3.18 -9.70 -6.18
CA ALA A 97 4.59 -9.93 -6.50
C ALA A 97 5.34 -8.64 -6.86
N THR A 98 4.72 -7.73 -7.62
CA THR A 98 5.31 -6.43 -7.94
C THR A 98 5.51 -5.57 -6.70
N MET A 99 4.53 -5.54 -5.78
CA MET A 99 4.65 -4.75 -4.56
C MET A 99 5.71 -5.34 -3.59
N VAL A 100 5.80 -6.67 -3.50
CA VAL A 100 6.88 -7.34 -2.75
C VAL A 100 8.24 -7.04 -3.37
N LEU A 101 8.35 -7.05 -4.70
CA LEU A 101 9.59 -6.66 -5.39
C LEU A 101 9.98 -5.22 -5.04
N ALA A 102 9.05 -4.27 -5.05
CA ALA A 102 9.32 -2.88 -4.65
C ALA A 102 9.69 -2.72 -3.17
N LEU A 103 9.21 -3.61 -2.31
CA LEU A 103 9.62 -3.66 -0.90
C LEU A 103 11.07 -4.13 -0.76
N VAL A 104 11.45 -5.23 -1.42
CA VAL A 104 12.79 -5.86 -1.25
C VAL A 104 13.88 -5.25 -2.13
N ASP A 105 13.50 -4.58 -3.22
CA ASP A 105 14.41 -3.88 -4.13
C ASP A 105 13.88 -2.46 -4.37
N VAL A 106 14.52 -1.49 -3.71
CA VAL A 106 14.17 -0.07 -3.81
C VAL A 106 14.28 0.48 -5.22
N THR A 107 15.09 -0.14 -6.10
CA THR A 107 15.22 0.29 -7.50
C THR A 107 14.01 -0.07 -8.35
N ALA A 108 13.19 -1.01 -7.88
CA ALA A 108 11.93 -1.39 -8.50
C ALA A 108 10.74 -0.51 -8.06
N ARG A 109 10.95 0.40 -7.09
CA ARG A 109 9.92 1.35 -6.67
C ARG A 109 9.62 2.29 -7.82
N LYS A 110 8.32 2.46 -8.08
CA LYS A 110 7.90 3.47 -9.05
C LYS A 110 8.09 4.82 -8.39
N THR A 111 9.02 5.62 -8.91
CA THR A 111 9.21 6.99 -8.47
C THR A 111 7.93 7.75 -8.75
N VAL A 112 7.34 8.32 -7.72
CA VAL A 112 6.31 9.33 -7.91
C VAL A 112 7.06 10.60 -8.29
N SER A 113 7.22 10.80 -9.59
CA SER A 113 7.98 11.92 -10.14
C SER A 113 7.45 13.23 -9.57
N SER A 114 8.30 13.97 -8.88
CA SER A 114 8.08 15.35 -8.47
C SER A 114 8.41 16.34 -9.59
N GLU A 115 8.48 15.91 -10.85
CA GLU A 115 8.62 16.84 -11.98
C GLU A 115 7.22 17.31 -12.42
N MET A 116 6.74 18.33 -11.72
CA MET A 116 5.82 19.34 -12.26
C MET A 116 6.62 20.58 -12.66
#